data_AF-A0A753KV48-F1
#
_entry.id   AF-A0A753KV48-F1
#
_cell.length_a   1.000
_cell.length_b   1.000
_cell.length_c   1.000
_cell.angle_alpha   90.00
_cell.angle_beta   90.00
_cell.angle_gamma   90.00
#
_symmetry.space_group_name_H-M   'P 1'
#
loop_
_entity.id
_entity.type
_entity.pdbx_description
1 polymer ?
#
loop_
_entity_poly.entity_id
_entity_poly.type
_entity_poly.pdbx_seq_one_letter_code
_entity_poly.pdbx_strand_id
1 'polypeptide(L)'
;MKMEPLNENELEWLDDVLTKYNTDQAILDVAELDGLITAVLSSPRPIEPEQWLVAIWGGPAYVPRWTSEKEMTRFMDLVFQHMADTAARLEDYPEQFEPLFGLREVDGHELTIVEEWCFGYMRGVSLSDWSDLPDTLKPALEAIALHGTEENFALLDKMSPEAFDKSVDAIRIAALELHAWWMAHPHTTPLQMPIKAEVKVGRNDPCPCGSGKKFKQCCLH
;
A
#
# COMPACT_ATOMS: atom_id res chain seq x y z
N MET A 1 -22.00 -4.86 -0.05
CA MET A 1 -21.19 -3.94 -0.88
C MET A 1 -21.66 -4.08 -2.31
N LYS A 2 -21.84 -2.97 -3.03
CA LYS A 2 -22.04 -3.04 -4.48
C LYS A 2 -20.74 -3.56 -5.10
N MET A 3 -20.84 -4.49 -6.04
CA MET A 3 -19.70 -5.06 -6.76
C MET A 3 -19.43 -4.33 -8.09
N GLU A 4 -19.94 -3.11 -8.23
CA GLU A 4 -19.77 -2.32 -9.45
C GLU A 4 -18.62 -1.33 -9.23
N PRO A 5 -17.82 -1.03 -10.28
CA PRO A 5 -16.82 0.03 -10.22
C PRO A 5 -17.43 1.37 -9.79
N LEU A 6 -16.61 2.26 -9.24
CA LEU A 6 -17.03 3.64 -8.98
C LEU A 6 -17.42 4.32 -10.29
N ASN A 7 -18.52 5.08 -10.27
CA ASN A 7 -18.88 5.92 -11.41
C ASN A 7 -18.18 7.30 -11.35
N GLU A 8 -18.24 8.07 -12.44
CA GLU A 8 -17.60 9.39 -12.56
C GLU A 8 -17.95 10.33 -11.39
N ASN A 9 -19.22 10.39 -10.96
CA ASN A 9 -19.62 11.28 -9.85
C ASN A 9 -19.08 10.79 -8.49
N GLU A 10 -18.83 9.49 -8.35
CA GLU A 10 -18.23 8.93 -7.12
C GLU A 10 -16.73 9.20 -7.07
N LEU A 11 -16.05 9.12 -8.23
CA LEU A 11 -14.64 9.51 -8.37
C LEU A 11 -14.45 11.01 -8.15
N GLU A 12 -15.26 11.86 -8.80
CA GLU A 12 -15.23 13.32 -8.61
C GLU A 12 -15.48 13.68 -7.14
N TRP A 13 -16.41 13.01 -6.48
CA TRP A 13 -16.67 13.24 -5.06
C TRP A 13 -15.50 12.82 -4.16
N LEU A 14 -14.79 11.72 -4.47
CA LEU A 14 -13.57 11.34 -3.75
C LEU A 14 -12.49 12.41 -3.93
N ASP A 15 -12.33 12.91 -5.15
CA ASP A 15 -11.34 13.94 -5.48
C ASP A 15 -11.61 15.25 -4.72
N ASP A 16 -12.88 15.68 -4.68
CA ASP A 16 -13.33 16.82 -3.89
C ASP A 16 -13.01 16.66 -2.40
N VAL A 17 -13.18 15.45 -1.85
CA VAL A 17 -12.90 15.16 -0.44
C VAL A 17 -11.41 15.16 -0.15
N LEU A 18 -10.60 14.56 -1.02
CA LEU A 18 -9.14 14.57 -0.91
C LEU A 18 -8.63 16.01 -0.97
N THR A 19 -9.09 16.80 -1.94
CA THR A 19 -8.78 18.23 -2.08
C THR A 19 -9.20 19.03 -0.85
N LYS A 20 -10.41 18.82 -0.33
CA LYS A 20 -10.94 19.52 0.85
C LYS A 20 -10.07 19.32 2.09
N TYR A 21 -9.55 18.13 2.29
CA TYR A 21 -8.74 17.75 3.45
C TYR A 21 -7.23 17.74 3.18
N ASN A 22 -6.81 18.20 2.00
CA ASN A 22 -5.44 18.09 1.55
C ASN A 22 -4.46 18.85 2.47
N THR A 23 -3.29 18.26 2.62
CA THR A 23 -2.11 18.85 3.26
C THR A 23 -0.89 18.43 2.43
N ASP A 24 0.26 19.08 2.61
CA ASP A 24 1.51 18.70 1.94
C ASP A 24 1.96 17.24 2.22
N GLN A 25 1.26 16.51 3.08
CA GLN A 25 1.55 15.11 3.44
C GLN A 25 0.50 14.12 2.91
N ALA A 26 -0.71 14.60 2.59
CA ALA A 26 -1.77 13.74 2.08
C ALA A 26 -1.48 13.31 0.64
N ILE A 27 -2.22 12.33 0.14
CA ILE A 27 -2.30 12.07 -1.29
C ILE A 27 -3.05 13.21 -1.97
N LEU A 28 -2.71 13.49 -3.22
CA LEU A 28 -3.23 14.61 -3.98
C LEU A 28 -4.66 14.36 -4.48
N ASP A 29 -4.88 13.22 -5.12
CA ASP A 29 -6.09 12.95 -5.89
C ASP A 29 -6.43 11.45 -5.90
N VAL A 30 -7.48 11.10 -6.68
CA VAL A 30 -7.93 9.71 -6.82
C VAL A 30 -6.94 8.85 -7.62
N ALA A 31 -6.08 9.44 -8.46
CA ALA A 31 -5.04 8.71 -9.17
C ALA A 31 -3.95 8.24 -8.19
N GLU A 32 -3.50 9.10 -7.28
CA GLU A 32 -2.59 8.73 -6.20
C GLU A 32 -3.23 7.71 -5.25
N LEU A 33 -4.53 7.81 -4.98
CA LEU A 33 -5.27 6.81 -4.21
C LEU A 33 -5.25 5.43 -4.90
N ASP A 34 -5.52 5.39 -6.21
CA ASP A 34 -5.52 4.16 -7.00
C ASP A 34 -4.15 3.48 -7.02
N GLY A 35 -3.08 4.26 -7.20
CA GLY A 35 -1.71 3.76 -7.11
C GLY A 35 -1.39 3.16 -5.74
N LEU A 36 -1.75 3.87 -4.66
CA LEU A 36 -1.58 3.41 -3.28
C LEU A 36 -2.30 2.09 -3.04
N ILE A 37 -3.57 2.00 -3.43
CA ILE A 37 -4.40 0.79 -3.30
C ILE A 37 -3.80 -0.37 -4.11
N THR A 38 -3.35 -0.11 -5.34
CA THR A 38 -2.72 -1.12 -6.19
C THR A 38 -1.47 -1.70 -5.53
N ALA A 39 -0.60 -0.85 -4.96
CA ALA A 39 0.59 -1.31 -4.25
C ALA A 39 0.26 -2.07 -2.95
N VAL A 40 -0.79 -1.65 -2.22
CA VAL A 40 -1.26 -2.35 -1.02
C VAL A 40 -1.76 -3.76 -1.36
N LEU A 41 -2.54 -3.90 -2.44
CA LEU A 41 -3.01 -5.19 -2.95
C LEU A 41 -1.86 -6.05 -3.50
N SER A 42 -0.80 -5.41 -3.99
CA SER A 42 0.41 -6.06 -4.52
C SER A 42 1.48 -6.27 -3.46
N SER A 43 1.18 -6.11 -2.17
CA SER A 43 2.21 -6.15 -1.13
C SER A 43 2.71 -7.57 -0.82
N PRO A 44 4.01 -7.77 -0.56
CA PRO A 44 4.59 -9.04 -0.11
C PRO A 44 3.92 -9.66 1.11
N ARG A 45 3.41 -8.79 2.00
CA ARG A 45 2.77 -9.13 3.27
C ARG A 45 1.47 -8.34 3.40
N PRO A 46 0.41 -8.90 4.02
CA PRO A 46 -0.82 -8.15 4.27
C PRO A 46 -0.54 -6.86 5.04
N ILE A 47 -1.07 -5.75 4.55
CA ILE A 47 -1.03 -4.46 5.23
C ILE A 47 -2.41 -4.24 5.88
N GLU A 48 -2.42 -3.96 7.17
CA GLU A 48 -3.68 -3.76 7.90
C GLU A 48 -4.39 -2.48 7.40
N PRO A 49 -5.74 -2.46 7.33
CA PRO A 49 -6.48 -1.30 6.85
C PRO A 49 -6.08 0.02 7.50
N GLU A 50 -5.90 0.03 8.82
CA GLU A 50 -5.50 1.21 9.56
C GLU A 50 -4.18 1.82 9.04
N GLN A 51 -3.22 0.99 8.61
CA GLN A 51 -1.91 1.46 8.17
C GLN A 51 -2.01 2.23 6.85
N TRP A 52 -2.66 1.67 5.83
CA TRP A 52 -2.75 2.33 4.53
C TRP A 52 -3.81 3.43 4.49
N LEU A 53 -4.90 3.32 5.27
CA LEU A 53 -5.88 4.40 5.42
C LEU A 53 -5.27 5.66 6.06
N VAL A 54 -4.33 5.47 6.99
CA VAL A 54 -3.57 6.58 7.58
C VAL A 54 -2.53 7.12 6.59
N ALA A 55 -1.97 6.28 5.72
CA ALA A 55 -1.02 6.69 4.69
C ALA A 55 -1.62 7.61 3.62
N ILE A 56 -2.93 7.48 3.33
CA ILE A 56 -3.70 8.44 2.50
C ILE A 56 -3.47 9.87 2.98
N TRP A 57 -3.41 10.09 4.30
CA TRP A 57 -3.30 11.42 4.87
C TRP A 57 -1.86 11.81 5.21
N GLY A 58 -0.88 10.93 4.98
CA GLY A 58 0.52 11.18 5.34
C GLY A 58 0.86 10.91 6.81
N GLY A 59 0.01 10.18 7.53
CA GLY A 59 0.27 9.77 8.91
C GLY A 59 -0.84 10.13 9.90
N PRO A 60 -0.79 9.56 11.12
CA PRO A 60 -1.89 9.65 12.08
C PRO A 60 -2.15 11.08 12.57
N ALA A 61 -1.16 11.97 12.48
CA ALA A 61 -1.28 13.38 12.83
C ALA A 61 -2.09 14.20 11.81
N TYR A 62 -2.22 13.70 10.59
CA TYR A 62 -2.82 14.41 9.44
C TYR A 62 -4.19 13.85 9.05
N VAL A 63 -4.65 12.79 9.72
CA VAL A 63 -6.00 12.23 9.54
C VAL A 63 -7.04 13.35 9.72
N PRO A 64 -7.97 13.52 8.76
CA PRO A 64 -8.87 14.66 8.74
C PRO A 64 -9.82 14.67 9.92
N ARG A 65 -10.11 15.89 10.38
CA ARG A 65 -11.25 16.15 11.24
C ARG A 65 -12.49 16.26 10.37
N TRP A 66 -13.12 15.11 10.12
CA TRP A 66 -14.32 15.00 9.29
C TRP A 66 -15.40 15.99 9.73
N THR A 67 -16.04 16.62 8.73
CA THR A 67 -17.15 17.55 8.95
C THR A 67 -18.35 16.82 9.57
N SER A 68 -18.51 15.54 9.23
CA SER A 68 -19.52 14.66 9.83
C SER A 68 -19.14 13.19 9.71
N GLU A 69 -19.71 12.35 10.57
CA GLU A 69 -19.59 10.89 10.49
C GLU A 69 -20.10 10.36 9.14
N LYS A 70 -21.15 10.94 8.57
CA LYS A 70 -21.69 10.55 7.25
C LYS A 70 -20.69 10.74 6.11
N GLU A 71 -19.94 11.84 6.15
CA GLU A 71 -18.91 12.12 5.15
C GLU A 71 -17.76 11.13 5.26
N MET A 72 -17.30 10.86 6.50
CA MET A 72 -16.30 9.83 6.77
C MET A 72 -16.77 8.47 6.26
N THR A 73 -17.97 8.02 6.64
CA THR A 73 -18.51 6.71 6.21
C THR A 73 -18.59 6.63 4.68
N ARG A 74 -19.07 7.68 4.01
CA ARG A 74 -19.13 7.69 2.54
C ARG A 74 -17.74 7.60 1.91
N PHE A 75 -16.76 8.32 2.43
CA PHE A 75 -15.37 8.23 1.96
C PHE A 75 -14.85 6.81 2.11
N MET A 76 -15.00 6.22 3.29
CA MET A 76 -14.57 4.85 3.55
C MET A 76 -15.26 3.84 2.62
N ASP A 77 -16.58 3.95 2.44
CA ASP A 77 -17.35 3.05 1.58
C ASP A 77 -16.85 3.09 0.13
N LEU A 78 -16.59 4.28 -0.41
CA LEU A 78 -16.10 4.44 -1.79
C LEU A 78 -14.65 3.98 -1.94
N VAL A 79 -13.77 4.29 -0.99
CA VAL A 79 -12.37 3.83 -1.00
C VAL A 79 -12.31 2.30 -0.98
N PHE A 80 -13.10 1.64 -0.13
CA PHE A 80 -13.12 0.17 -0.10
C PHE A 80 -13.84 -0.44 -1.30
N GLN A 81 -14.84 0.24 -1.87
CA GLN A 81 -15.45 -0.20 -3.13
C GLN A 81 -14.43 -0.15 -4.28
N HIS A 82 -13.64 0.92 -4.35
CA HIS A 82 -12.54 1.06 -5.30
C HIS A 82 -11.50 -0.04 -5.12
N MET A 83 -11.04 -0.27 -3.88
CA MET A 83 -10.12 -1.35 -3.55
C MET A 83 -10.65 -2.74 -3.96
N ALA A 84 -11.95 -3.00 -3.76
CA ALA A 84 -12.55 -4.26 -4.16
C ALA A 84 -12.59 -4.44 -5.69
N ASP A 85 -12.87 -3.37 -6.45
CA ASP A 85 -12.82 -3.40 -7.92
C ASP A 85 -11.39 -3.61 -8.43
N THR A 86 -10.42 -2.86 -7.89
CA THR A 86 -9.00 -3.00 -8.22
C THR A 86 -8.50 -4.42 -7.92
N ALA A 87 -8.87 -5.00 -6.78
CA ALA A 87 -8.51 -6.38 -6.43
C ALA A 87 -9.08 -7.40 -7.44
N ALA A 88 -10.36 -7.28 -7.81
CA ALA A 88 -10.97 -8.15 -8.81
C ALA A 88 -10.29 -8.04 -10.19
N ARG A 89 -9.89 -6.83 -10.60
CA ARG A 89 -9.14 -6.64 -11.84
C ARG A 89 -7.73 -7.21 -11.77
N LEU A 90 -7.05 -7.10 -10.64
CA LEU A 90 -5.70 -7.64 -10.48
C LEU A 90 -5.67 -9.18 -10.42
N GLU A 91 -6.69 -9.80 -9.82
CA GLU A 91 -6.76 -11.25 -9.58
C GLU A 91 -7.57 -12.02 -10.62
N ASP A 92 -8.82 -11.60 -10.88
CA ASP A 92 -9.78 -12.36 -11.68
C ASP A 92 -9.81 -11.92 -13.16
N TYR A 93 -9.55 -10.63 -13.42
CA TYR A 93 -9.67 -10.02 -14.75
C TYR A 93 -8.48 -9.11 -15.11
N PRO A 94 -7.22 -9.62 -15.11
CA PRO A 94 -6.01 -8.80 -15.33
C PRO A 94 -5.94 -8.14 -16.71
N GLU A 95 -6.69 -8.65 -17.69
CA GLU A 95 -6.86 -8.00 -18.99
C GLU A 95 -7.69 -6.71 -18.93
N GLN A 96 -8.48 -6.50 -17.87
CA GLN A 96 -9.33 -5.32 -17.63
C GLN A 96 -8.73 -4.36 -16.59
N PHE A 97 -7.58 -4.69 -16.01
CA PHE A 97 -6.84 -3.78 -15.16
C PHE A 97 -6.27 -2.64 -15.99
N GLU A 98 -6.61 -1.40 -15.61
CA GLU A 98 -6.04 -0.17 -16.15
C GLU A 98 -5.75 0.75 -14.96
N PRO A 99 -4.51 1.26 -14.80
CA PRO A 99 -4.20 2.30 -13.83
C PRO A 99 -5.10 3.52 -14.03
N LEU A 100 -5.65 4.07 -12.95
CA LEU A 100 -6.41 5.31 -13.00
C LEU A 100 -5.44 6.50 -13.09
N PHE A 101 -5.06 6.88 -14.30
CA PHE A 101 -4.22 8.05 -14.54
C PHE A 101 -5.01 9.35 -14.58
N GLY A 102 -4.36 10.44 -14.17
CA GLY A 102 -4.90 11.79 -14.28
C GLY A 102 -4.94 12.26 -15.73
N LEU A 103 -5.78 13.26 -16.00
CA LEU A 103 -5.84 13.95 -17.29
C LEU A 103 -5.68 15.45 -17.07
N ARG A 104 -4.85 16.08 -17.89
CA ARG A 104 -4.67 17.53 -17.90
C ARG A 104 -4.89 18.09 -19.30
N GLU A 105 -5.79 19.06 -19.42
CA GLU A 105 -5.97 19.80 -20.66
C GLU A 105 -4.88 20.88 -20.79
N VAL A 106 -4.12 20.83 -21.88
CA VAL A 106 -3.12 21.85 -22.25
C VAL A 106 -3.31 22.20 -23.72
N ASP A 107 -3.58 23.48 -24.01
CA ASP A 107 -3.80 24.00 -25.37
C ASP A 107 -4.89 23.22 -26.17
N GLY A 108 -5.91 22.70 -25.49
CA GLY A 108 -7.01 21.93 -26.09
C GLY A 108 -6.66 20.47 -26.39
N HIS A 109 -5.52 19.97 -25.89
CA HIS A 109 -5.12 18.57 -25.94
C HIS A 109 -5.15 17.97 -24.53
N GLU A 110 -5.69 16.76 -24.39
CA GLU A 110 -5.62 15.99 -23.16
C GLU A 110 -4.27 15.29 -23.05
N LEU A 111 -3.56 15.53 -21.95
CA LEU A 111 -2.32 14.87 -21.58
C LEU A 111 -2.58 13.93 -20.41
N THR A 112 -2.13 12.68 -20.53
CA THR A 112 -2.14 11.71 -19.44
C THR A 112 -1.06 12.06 -18.42
N ILE A 113 -1.44 12.13 -17.16
CA ILE A 113 -0.54 12.35 -16.03
C ILE A 113 -0.46 11.04 -15.24
N VAL A 114 0.75 10.49 -15.13
CA VAL A 114 1.01 9.18 -14.53
C VAL A 114 1.68 9.29 -13.17
N GLU A 115 2.21 10.48 -12.87
CA GLU A 115 3.05 10.77 -11.72
C GLU A 115 2.28 10.55 -10.42
N GLU A 116 1.07 11.08 -10.29
CA GLU A 116 0.25 10.94 -9.08
C GLU A 116 -0.01 9.45 -8.77
N TRP A 117 -0.39 8.67 -9.77
CA TRP A 117 -0.55 7.22 -9.63
C TRP A 117 0.75 6.55 -9.18
N CYS A 118 1.88 6.90 -9.80
CA CYS A 118 3.17 6.29 -9.46
C CYS A 118 3.64 6.70 -8.05
N PHE A 119 3.43 7.96 -7.63
CA PHE A 119 3.69 8.42 -6.27
C PHE A 119 2.86 7.64 -5.25
N GLY A 120 1.59 7.41 -5.57
CA GLY A 120 0.69 6.60 -4.75
C GLY A 120 1.21 5.17 -4.61
N TYR A 121 1.60 4.56 -5.73
CA TYR A 121 2.18 3.22 -5.73
C TYR A 121 3.44 3.15 -4.87
N MET A 122 4.37 4.09 -5.03
CA MET A 122 5.60 4.14 -4.24
C MET A 122 5.34 4.40 -2.75
N ARG A 123 4.30 5.20 -2.43
CA ARG A 123 3.81 5.35 -1.05
C ARG A 123 3.33 4.02 -0.49
N GLY A 124 2.57 3.23 -1.25
CA GLY A 124 2.13 1.89 -0.84
C GLY A 124 3.28 0.88 -0.68
N VAL A 125 4.26 0.91 -1.59
CA VAL A 125 5.50 0.12 -1.50
C VAL A 125 6.21 0.40 -0.16
N SER A 126 6.26 1.65 0.28
CA SER A 126 6.91 2.05 1.53
C SER A 126 6.26 1.48 2.81
N LEU A 127 5.03 0.97 2.72
CA LEU A 127 4.30 0.39 3.86
C LEU A 127 4.69 -1.06 4.16
N SER A 128 5.48 -1.69 3.29
CA SER A 128 5.89 -3.09 3.43
C SER A 128 7.35 -3.28 3.03
N ASP A 129 7.89 -4.44 3.34
CA ASP A 129 9.29 -4.79 3.06
C ASP A 129 9.38 -5.52 1.72
N TRP A 130 9.81 -4.79 0.68
CA TRP A 130 9.97 -5.29 -0.69
C TRP A 130 11.39 -5.82 -0.97
N SER A 131 12.24 -5.96 0.05
CA SER A 131 13.65 -6.33 -0.14
C SER A 131 13.86 -7.73 -0.75
N ASP A 132 12.87 -8.61 -0.65
CA ASP A 132 12.87 -9.96 -1.21
C ASP A 132 12.47 -9.99 -2.71
N LEU A 133 12.21 -8.85 -3.35
CA LEU A 133 11.87 -8.78 -4.77
C LEU A 133 13.04 -9.31 -5.63
N PRO A 134 12.82 -10.30 -6.51
CA PRO A 134 13.90 -10.90 -7.30
C PRO A 134 14.43 -9.91 -8.34
N ASP A 135 15.71 -10.05 -8.70
CA ASP A 135 16.39 -9.19 -9.67
C ASP A 135 15.66 -9.09 -11.03
N THR A 136 14.95 -10.15 -11.43
CA THR A 136 14.18 -10.19 -12.67
C THR A 136 12.96 -9.27 -12.68
N LEU A 137 12.45 -8.87 -11.51
CA LEU A 137 11.29 -7.99 -11.35
C LEU A 137 11.64 -6.58 -10.87
N LYS A 138 12.90 -6.32 -10.51
CA LYS A 138 13.36 -4.96 -10.21
C LYS A 138 13.06 -3.97 -11.33
N PRO A 139 13.22 -4.30 -12.64
CA PRO A 139 12.85 -3.39 -13.72
C PRO A 139 11.37 -3.01 -13.73
N ALA A 140 10.47 -3.89 -13.27
CA ALA A 140 9.04 -3.58 -13.17
C ALA A 140 8.80 -2.52 -12.07
N LEU A 141 9.39 -2.71 -10.88
CA LEU A 141 9.29 -1.70 -9.82
C LEU A 141 9.96 -0.38 -10.23
N GLU A 142 11.10 -0.43 -10.92
CA GLU A 142 11.80 0.73 -11.45
C GLU A 142 10.98 1.49 -12.50
N ALA A 143 10.19 0.81 -13.33
CA ALA A 143 9.31 1.45 -14.31
C ALA A 143 8.25 2.33 -13.63
N ILE A 144 7.72 1.90 -12.48
CA ILE A 144 6.77 2.69 -11.68
C ILE A 144 7.52 3.78 -10.91
N ALA A 145 8.64 3.44 -10.25
CA ALA A 145 9.43 4.38 -9.47
C ALA A 145 10.02 5.53 -10.31
N LEU A 146 10.22 5.32 -11.61
CA LEU A 146 10.68 6.34 -12.55
C LEU A 146 9.78 7.59 -12.52
N HIS A 147 8.47 7.40 -12.40
CA HIS A 147 7.47 8.48 -12.36
C HIS A 147 6.97 8.80 -10.94
N GLY A 148 7.26 7.96 -9.96
CA GLY A 148 6.75 8.06 -8.59
C GLY A 148 7.75 8.56 -7.54
N THR A 149 8.88 9.13 -7.96
CA THR A 149 9.93 9.63 -7.05
C THR A 149 10.53 10.95 -7.56
N GLU A 150 10.72 11.91 -6.64
CA GLU A 150 11.23 13.25 -6.98
C GLU A 150 12.67 13.21 -7.53
N GLU A 151 13.46 12.22 -7.11
CA GLU A 151 14.83 12.01 -7.57
C GLU A 151 14.93 11.84 -9.10
N ASN A 152 13.85 11.40 -9.74
CA ASN A 152 13.81 11.14 -11.18
C ASN A 152 13.32 12.34 -12.02
N PHE A 153 12.89 13.45 -11.42
CA PHE A 153 12.40 14.61 -12.19
C PHE A 153 13.41 15.14 -13.21
N ALA A 154 14.68 15.27 -12.80
CA ALA A 154 15.74 15.74 -13.70
C ALA A 154 16.12 14.73 -14.80
N LEU A 155 15.72 13.46 -14.65
CA LEU A 155 15.86 12.42 -15.68
C LEU A 155 14.70 12.53 -16.66
N LEU A 156 13.46 12.62 -16.17
CA LEU A 156 12.24 12.79 -16.97
C LEU A 156 12.32 14.01 -17.88
N ASP A 157 12.78 15.16 -17.35
CA ASP A 157 12.98 16.41 -18.10
C ASP A 157 13.90 16.28 -19.32
N LYS A 158 14.76 15.25 -19.35
CA LYS A 158 15.73 15.00 -20.41
C LYS A 158 15.32 13.87 -21.35
N MET A 159 14.20 13.20 -21.09
CA MET A 159 13.72 12.12 -21.93
C MET A 159 13.22 12.65 -23.27
N SER A 160 13.50 11.91 -24.34
CA SER A 160 12.80 12.13 -25.60
C SER A 160 11.34 11.70 -25.45
N PRO A 161 10.39 12.32 -26.19
CA PRO A 161 8.98 11.92 -26.18
C PRO A 161 8.78 10.40 -26.37
N GLU A 162 9.46 9.78 -27.34
CA GLU A 162 9.35 8.33 -27.58
C GLU A 162 9.81 7.46 -26.38
N ALA A 163 10.79 7.95 -25.61
CA ALA A 163 11.24 7.25 -24.41
C ALA A 163 10.26 7.43 -23.26
N PHE A 164 9.65 8.61 -23.15
CA PHE A 164 8.62 8.90 -22.17
C PHE A 164 7.38 8.03 -22.44
N ASP A 165 6.88 8.00 -23.67
CA ASP A 165 5.74 7.16 -24.07
C ASP A 165 5.97 5.68 -23.73
N LYS A 166 7.16 5.14 -24.06
CA LYS A 166 7.52 3.76 -23.70
C LYS A 166 7.57 3.53 -22.19
N SER A 167 7.97 4.53 -21.42
CA SER A 167 8.01 4.42 -19.97
C SER A 167 6.61 4.42 -19.35
N VAL A 168 5.67 5.17 -19.95
CA VAL A 168 4.26 5.17 -19.56
C VAL A 168 3.61 3.82 -19.90
N ASP A 169 3.83 3.31 -21.11
CA ASP A 169 3.31 2.00 -21.55
C ASP A 169 3.75 0.83 -20.64
N ALA A 170 4.90 0.97 -19.98
CA ALA A 170 5.45 -0.06 -19.09
C ALA A 170 4.71 -0.16 -17.75
N ILE A 171 4.05 0.91 -17.27
CA ILE A 171 3.50 1.00 -15.90
C ILE A 171 2.44 -0.07 -15.65
N ARG A 172 1.47 -0.22 -16.57
CA ARG A 172 0.39 -1.20 -16.45
C ARG A 172 0.93 -2.63 -16.35
N ILE A 173 1.88 -2.98 -17.23
CA ILE A 173 2.48 -4.31 -17.27
C ILE A 173 3.28 -4.55 -15.98
N ALA A 174 4.06 -3.57 -15.54
CA ALA A 174 4.82 -3.65 -14.31
C ALA A 174 3.94 -3.92 -13.08
N ALA A 175 2.82 -3.19 -12.94
CA ALA A 175 1.88 -3.39 -11.84
C ALA A 175 1.33 -4.84 -11.80
N LEU A 176 0.95 -5.36 -12.97
CA LEU A 176 0.45 -6.73 -13.12
C LEU A 176 1.53 -7.78 -12.80
N GLU A 177 2.77 -7.59 -13.27
CA GLU A 177 3.88 -8.50 -13.01
C GLU A 177 4.23 -8.56 -11.52
N LEU A 178 4.29 -7.40 -10.85
CA LEU A 178 4.56 -7.31 -9.42
C LEU A 178 3.45 -7.98 -8.61
N HIS A 179 2.17 -7.65 -8.89
CA HIS A 179 1.02 -8.27 -8.23
C HIS A 179 1.04 -9.80 -8.39
N ALA A 180 1.14 -10.28 -9.64
CA ALA A 180 1.09 -11.71 -9.94
C ALA A 180 2.21 -12.48 -9.23
N TRP A 181 3.41 -11.89 -9.14
CA TRP A 181 4.53 -12.54 -8.46
C TRP A 181 4.31 -12.65 -6.95
N TRP A 182 3.90 -11.56 -6.28
CA TRP A 182 3.68 -11.58 -4.82
C TRP A 182 2.52 -12.49 -4.44
N MET A 183 1.44 -12.52 -5.22
CA MET A 183 0.32 -13.44 -4.97
C MET A 183 0.70 -14.92 -5.18
N ALA A 184 1.64 -15.20 -6.09
CA ALA A 184 2.19 -16.54 -6.27
C ALA A 184 3.23 -16.93 -5.20
N HIS A 185 3.82 -15.95 -4.49
CA HIS A 185 4.88 -16.13 -3.49
C HIS A 185 4.57 -15.40 -2.18
N PRO A 186 3.46 -15.72 -1.50
CA PRO A 186 3.10 -15.03 -0.27
C PRO A 186 4.17 -15.25 0.79
N HIS A 187 4.70 -14.15 1.34
CA HIS A 187 5.59 -14.22 2.49
C HIS A 187 4.76 -14.65 3.71
N THR A 188 4.73 -15.96 3.96
CA THR A 188 4.24 -16.46 5.23
C THR A 188 5.14 -15.90 6.32
N THR A 189 4.64 -14.96 7.12
CA THR A 189 5.24 -14.65 8.42
C THR A 189 5.35 -15.99 9.14
N PRO A 190 6.55 -16.49 9.48
CA PRO A 190 6.64 -17.71 10.26
C PRO A 190 5.84 -17.46 11.54
N LEU A 191 4.81 -18.26 11.78
CA LEU A 191 4.05 -18.23 13.03
C LEU A 191 5.10 -18.25 14.14
N GLN A 192 5.24 -17.13 14.87
CA GLN A 192 6.04 -17.15 16.08
C GLN A 192 5.38 -18.17 16.99
N MET A 193 5.96 -19.37 17.06
CA MET A 193 5.48 -20.39 17.98
C MET A 193 5.47 -19.72 19.36
N PRO A 194 4.36 -19.82 20.12
CA PRO A 194 4.33 -19.26 21.45
C PRO A 194 5.54 -19.80 22.20
N ILE A 195 6.40 -18.88 22.68
CA ILE A 195 7.56 -19.23 23.48
C ILE A 195 7.03 -20.12 24.60
N LYS A 196 7.41 -21.41 24.60
CA LYS A 196 7.08 -22.30 25.71
C LYS A 196 7.64 -21.62 26.95
N ALA A 197 6.77 -21.14 27.82
CA ALA A 197 7.18 -20.60 29.10
C ALA A 197 8.06 -21.67 29.77
N GLU A 198 9.30 -21.32 30.09
CA GLU A 198 10.14 -22.19 30.91
C GLU A 198 9.34 -22.53 32.17
N VAL A 199 9.33 -23.80 32.55
CA VAL A 199 8.63 -24.27 33.74
C VAL A 199 9.23 -23.57 34.95
N LYS A 200 8.58 -22.50 35.41
CA LYS A 200 9.01 -21.77 36.60
C LYS A 200 8.87 -22.72 37.78
N VAL A 201 10.00 -23.09 38.38
CA VAL A 201 10.02 -23.88 39.61
C VAL A 201 9.16 -23.18 40.67
N GLY A 202 8.13 -23.87 41.15
CA GLY A 202 7.23 -23.33 42.14
C GLY A 202 7.97 -23.07 43.45
N ARG A 203 7.60 -22.00 44.15
CA ARG A 203 8.21 -21.58 45.43
C ARG A 203 8.35 -22.73 46.45
N ASN A 204 7.44 -23.72 46.43
CA ASN A 204 7.46 -24.86 47.35
C ASN A 204 8.02 -26.16 46.75
N ASP A 205 8.40 -26.17 45.46
CA ASP A 205 8.90 -27.35 44.76
C ASP A 205 10.34 -27.67 45.18
N PRO A 206 10.83 -28.91 44.98
CA PRO A 206 12.22 -29.26 45.19
C PRO A 206 13.16 -28.33 44.42
N CYS A 207 14.18 -27.82 45.11
CA CYS A 207 15.12 -26.88 44.53
C CYS A 207 16.03 -27.58 43.50
N PRO A 208 16.16 -27.05 42.27
CA PRO A 208 16.92 -27.71 41.20
C PRO A 208 18.43 -27.71 41.42
N CYS A 209 18.96 -27.01 42.43
CA CYS A 209 20.39 -27.01 42.76
C CYS A 209 20.89 -28.29 43.45
N GLY A 210 20.01 -29.28 43.68
CA GLY A 210 20.36 -30.57 44.28
C GLY A 210 20.49 -30.57 45.81
N SER A 211 20.08 -29.50 46.49
CA SER A 211 20.19 -29.38 47.96
C SER A 211 19.20 -30.22 48.75
N GLY A 212 18.19 -30.80 48.09
CA GLY A 212 17.10 -31.56 48.73
C GLY A 212 16.07 -30.70 49.47
N LYS A 213 16.18 -29.36 49.45
CA LYS A 213 15.25 -28.41 50.11
C LYS A 213 14.22 -27.84 49.13
N LYS A 214 13.14 -27.23 49.65
CA LYS A 214 12.17 -26.47 48.83
C LYS A 214 12.83 -25.21 48.25
N PHE A 215 12.47 -24.80 47.03
CA PHE A 215 13.09 -23.68 46.32
C PHE A 215 13.13 -22.39 47.15
N LYS A 216 12.03 -22.06 47.85
CA LYS A 216 11.95 -20.91 48.77
C LYS A 216 12.96 -20.89 49.92
N GLN A 217 13.47 -22.04 50.32
CA GLN A 217 14.36 -22.21 51.46
C GLN A 217 15.82 -22.40 51.03
N CYS A 218 16.09 -22.32 49.73
CA CYS A 218 17.42 -22.61 49.19
C CYS A 218 17.93 -21.50 48.27
N CYS A 219 17.22 -21.21 47.17
CA CYS A 219 17.72 -20.33 46.10
C CYS A 219 16.82 -19.13 45.82
N LEU A 220 15.76 -18.92 46.61
CA LEU A 220 14.84 -17.78 46.48
C LEU A 220 15.18 -16.63 47.46
N HIS A 221 16.46 -16.48 47.81
CA HIS A 221 16.97 -15.45 48.70
C HIS A 221 18.20 -14.80 48.09
#